data_AF-A0A6V8N9G6-F1
#
_entry.id   AF-A0A6V8N9G6-F1
#
_cell.length_a   1.000
_cell.length_b   1.000
_cell.length_c   1.000
_cell.angle_alpha   90.00
_cell.angle_beta   90.00
_cell.angle_gamma   90.00
#
_symmetry.space_group_name_H-M   'P 1'
#
loop_
_entity.id
_entity.type
_entity.pdbx_description
1 polymer ?
#
loop_
_entity_poly.entity_id
_entity_poly.type
_entity_poly.pdbx_seq_one_letter_code
_entity_poly.pdbx_strand_id
1 'polypeptide(L)'
;MQREPFGSILESTLTHFFTVRQGRVHHVTWCSRDIRQEAAGQKWLCNPYLNIIFRPDVEKEPLLPARYEFSRSTRPWRTPLNYVYSLLATNRLSSRLLATAIVEIEPPLANAEQMIIIGGNHHLRLLDYGLNRCFVVAKCGAPTVFLTNELAVRHRFSYLPIPDILESDADNGWYSERLILGTPINRLRNRQIAARAIQQVMDPLFTMYTETQELCPRDWYRTELMDRIAGLIKKNTLLDGSTRDLLANALPRLFAKVGGHGIIATTQAHGDFQPANILVGEGGPWLIDWEYTCRRQAGYDALVLGLRTRQPIGLPLRVKQALDGMLPDDGILAGWPPTDWKDGSKRPANLALFLLEELEGKLLENDNRNFTSLEQGLRLFMDNLLPVLELLH
;
A
#
# COMPACT_ATOMS: atom_id res chain seq x y z
N MET A 1 -15.73 -2.78 -11.24
CA MET A 1 -16.73 -2.56 -10.17
C MET A 1 -16.20 -1.45 -9.28
N GLN A 2 -17.02 -0.47 -8.92
CA GLN A 2 -16.58 0.67 -8.12
C GLN A 2 -16.53 0.23 -6.64
N ARG A 3 -15.33 0.13 -6.05
CA ARG A 3 -15.12 -0.39 -4.69
C ARG A 3 -15.70 0.52 -3.61
N GLU A 4 -15.80 1.82 -3.88
CA GLU A 4 -16.26 2.84 -2.93
C GLU A 4 -16.88 4.03 -3.70
N PRO A 5 -17.71 4.88 -3.07
CA PRO A 5 -18.21 6.12 -3.67
C PRO A 5 -17.11 7.19 -3.75
N PHE A 6 -16.06 6.92 -4.53
CA PHE A 6 -14.82 7.71 -4.61
C PHE A 6 -15.04 9.21 -4.80
N GLY A 7 -15.97 9.62 -5.66
CA GLY A 7 -16.28 11.04 -5.88
C GLY A 7 -16.67 11.76 -4.60
N SER A 8 -17.66 11.24 -3.86
CA SER A 8 -18.13 11.84 -2.59
C SER A 8 -17.05 11.82 -1.49
N ILE A 9 -16.26 10.75 -1.43
CA ILE A 9 -15.12 10.67 -0.50
C ILE A 9 -14.09 11.74 -0.84
N LEU A 10 -13.76 11.91 -2.12
CA LEU A 10 -12.79 12.90 -2.59
C LEU A 10 -13.27 14.33 -2.33
N GLU A 11 -14.53 14.64 -2.63
CA GLU A 11 -15.14 15.95 -2.33
C GLU A 11 -14.99 16.31 -0.85
N SER A 12 -15.41 15.40 0.03
CA SER A 12 -15.36 15.60 1.48
C SER A 12 -13.92 15.74 1.99
N THR A 13 -13.03 14.88 1.51
CA THR A 13 -11.62 14.82 1.93
C THR A 13 -10.87 16.09 1.54
N LEU A 14 -10.96 16.50 0.27
CA LEU A 14 -10.23 17.66 -0.23
C LEU A 14 -10.85 18.98 0.24
N THR A 15 -12.19 19.06 0.37
CA THR A 15 -12.86 20.22 0.97
C THR A 15 -12.35 20.47 2.38
N HIS A 16 -12.31 19.43 3.22
CA HIS A 16 -11.80 19.53 4.59
C HIS A 16 -10.32 19.93 4.60
N PHE A 17 -9.48 19.20 3.86
CA PHE A 17 -8.04 19.43 3.82
C PHE A 17 -7.68 20.85 3.38
N PHE A 18 -8.22 21.33 2.25
CA PHE A 18 -7.91 22.67 1.76
C PHE A 18 -8.46 23.76 2.68
N THR A 19 -9.61 23.53 3.31
CA THR A 19 -10.19 24.47 4.27
C THR A 19 -9.30 24.66 5.48
N VAL A 20 -8.88 23.54 6.10
CA VAL A 20 -7.98 23.55 7.25
C VAL A 20 -6.63 24.17 6.87
N ARG A 21 -6.03 23.72 5.76
CA ARG A 21 -4.65 24.11 5.39
C ARG A 21 -4.51 25.57 4.97
N GLN A 22 -5.54 26.15 4.35
CA GLN A 22 -5.50 27.52 3.82
C GLN A 22 -6.26 28.53 4.70
N GLY A 23 -6.94 28.08 5.76
CA GLY A 23 -7.71 28.95 6.65
C GLY A 23 -8.88 29.68 5.96
N ARG A 24 -9.36 29.17 4.82
CA ARG A 24 -10.49 29.70 4.06
C ARG A 24 -11.35 28.55 3.56
N VAL A 25 -12.67 28.72 3.49
CA VAL A 25 -13.57 27.66 3.04
C VAL A 25 -13.28 27.33 1.58
N HIS A 26 -13.08 26.04 1.31
CA HIS A 26 -13.02 25.46 -0.03
C HIS A 26 -14.25 24.61 -0.30
N HIS A 27 -14.63 24.52 -1.57
CA HIS A 27 -15.66 23.65 -2.09
C HIS A 27 -15.03 22.81 -3.18
N VAL A 28 -15.12 21.48 -3.03
CA VAL A 28 -14.69 20.51 -4.03
C VAL A 28 -15.91 19.75 -4.52
N THR A 29 -16.12 19.75 -5.83
CA THR A 29 -17.27 19.12 -6.48
C THR A 29 -16.80 18.11 -7.52
N TRP A 30 -17.36 16.91 -7.51
CA TRP A 30 -17.14 15.84 -8.46
C TRP A 30 -18.25 15.83 -9.51
N CYS A 31 -17.88 16.17 -10.74
CA CYS A 31 -18.78 16.18 -11.88
C CYS A 31 -18.56 14.92 -12.71
N SER A 32 -19.60 14.08 -12.82
CA SER A 32 -19.64 13.05 -13.85
C SER A 32 -19.64 13.73 -15.24
N ARG A 33 -19.24 13.00 -16.29
CA ARG A 33 -18.81 13.49 -17.61
C ARG A 33 -19.77 14.38 -18.42
N ASP A 34 -20.87 14.85 -17.86
CA ASP A 34 -21.72 15.86 -18.47
C ASP A 34 -21.03 17.24 -18.42
N ILE A 35 -20.03 17.41 -19.29
CA ILE A 35 -19.09 18.55 -19.38
C ILE A 35 -19.80 19.89 -19.73
N ARG A 36 -21.13 19.90 -19.87
CA ARG A 36 -21.92 21.05 -20.35
C ARG A 36 -22.20 22.12 -19.31
N GLN A 37 -21.82 21.94 -18.05
CA GLN A 37 -21.95 23.02 -17.07
C GLN A 37 -20.75 23.98 -17.14
N GLU A 38 -21.04 25.24 -17.44
CA GLU A 38 -20.16 26.39 -17.21
C GLU A 38 -19.96 26.54 -15.70
N ALA A 39 -19.03 25.77 -15.15
CA ALA A 39 -18.67 25.91 -13.76
C ALA A 39 -17.71 27.08 -13.53
N ALA A 40 -17.92 27.77 -12.40
CA ALA A 40 -17.12 28.91 -11.96
C ALA A 40 -15.75 28.51 -11.37
N GLY A 41 -15.56 27.25 -10.98
CA GLY A 41 -14.37 26.77 -10.28
C GLY A 41 -13.18 26.37 -11.16
N GLN A 42 -12.04 26.12 -10.52
CA GLN A 42 -10.85 25.58 -11.18
C GLN A 42 -11.09 24.10 -11.53
N LYS A 43 -11.16 23.77 -12.83
CA LYS A 43 -11.40 22.40 -13.33
C LYS A 43 -10.17 21.50 -13.34
N TRP A 44 -10.31 20.27 -12.87
CA TRP A 44 -9.30 19.21 -12.86
C TRP A 44 -9.87 17.96 -13.55
N LEU A 45 -9.10 17.34 -14.42
CA LEU A 45 -9.48 16.15 -15.17
C LEU A 45 -9.14 14.90 -14.38
N CYS A 46 -10.12 14.03 -14.16
CA CYS A 46 -9.88 12.72 -13.55
C CYS A 46 -9.71 11.65 -14.63
N ASN A 47 -8.58 10.94 -14.59
CA ASN A 47 -8.35 9.75 -15.38
C ASN A 47 -8.14 8.54 -14.43
N PRO A 48 -9.19 7.75 -14.14
CA PRO A 48 -9.10 6.59 -13.27
C PRO A 48 -8.18 5.50 -13.81
N TYR A 49 -8.01 5.39 -15.14
CA TYR A 49 -7.11 4.40 -15.72
C TYR A 49 -5.65 4.71 -15.37
N LEU A 50 -5.26 5.99 -15.43
CA LEU A 50 -3.93 6.45 -14.99
C LEU A 50 -3.84 6.71 -13.48
N ASN A 51 -4.95 6.57 -12.73
CA ASN A 51 -5.07 6.90 -11.32
C ASN A 51 -4.56 8.33 -10.96
N ILE A 52 -4.84 9.32 -11.81
CA ILE A 52 -4.43 10.71 -11.60
C ILE A 52 -5.57 11.70 -11.83
N ILE A 53 -5.55 12.79 -11.08
CA ILE A 53 -6.40 13.97 -11.24
C ILE A 53 -5.50 15.18 -11.40
N PHE A 54 -5.64 15.92 -12.51
CA PHE A 54 -4.70 16.97 -12.90
C PHE A 54 -5.37 18.09 -13.69
N ARG A 55 -4.74 19.25 -13.72
CA ARG A 55 -5.20 20.41 -14.50
C ARG A 55 -5.07 20.18 -16.02
N PRO A 56 -6.03 20.61 -16.88
CA PRO A 56 -5.87 20.49 -18.33
C PRO A 56 -4.60 21.16 -18.89
N ASP A 57 -4.13 22.20 -18.20
CA ASP A 57 -2.95 22.99 -18.50
C ASP A 57 -1.69 22.56 -17.71
N VAL A 58 -1.76 21.47 -16.93
CA VAL A 58 -0.65 20.94 -16.12
C VAL A 58 0.66 20.85 -16.91
N GLU A 59 1.76 21.11 -16.22
CA GLU A 59 3.10 20.96 -16.75
C GLU A 59 3.43 19.50 -17.06
N LYS A 60 4.42 19.29 -17.92
CA LYS A 60 4.77 17.93 -18.37
C LYS A 60 5.42 17.10 -17.26
N GLU A 61 6.22 17.75 -16.42
CA GLU A 61 7.03 17.12 -15.37
C GLU A 61 6.17 16.35 -14.36
N PRO A 62 5.09 16.93 -13.79
CA PRO A 62 4.18 16.19 -12.92
C PRO A 62 3.63 14.90 -13.52
N LEU A 63 3.37 14.90 -14.84
CA LEU A 63 2.77 13.76 -15.53
C LEU A 63 3.76 12.64 -15.88
N LEU A 64 5.08 12.87 -15.76
CA LEU A 64 6.09 11.91 -16.17
C LEU A 64 6.02 10.59 -15.38
N PRO A 65 5.92 10.57 -14.03
CA PRO A 65 5.83 9.33 -13.28
C PRO A 65 4.66 8.45 -13.73
N ALA A 66 3.46 9.02 -13.87
CA ALA A 66 2.29 8.29 -14.36
C ALA A 66 2.50 7.76 -15.79
N ARG A 67 3.09 8.56 -16.69
CA ARG A 67 3.39 8.09 -18.06
C ARG A 67 4.39 6.94 -18.07
N TYR A 68 5.44 7.00 -17.26
CA TYR A 68 6.44 5.94 -17.18
C TYR A 68 5.89 4.67 -16.54
N GLU A 69 5.03 4.80 -15.54
CA GLU A 69 4.39 3.66 -14.88
C GLU A 69 3.44 2.93 -15.83
N PHE A 70 2.51 3.64 -16.47
CA PHE A 70 1.48 3.02 -17.30
C PHE A 70 1.99 2.52 -18.65
N SER A 71 3.02 3.17 -19.21
CA SER A 71 3.62 2.74 -20.49
C SER A 71 4.27 1.37 -20.42
N ARG A 72 4.45 0.77 -19.23
CA ARG A 72 5.04 -0.56 -19.07
C ARG A 72 3.95 -1.60 -18.77
N SER A 73 3.94 -2.69 -19.54
CA SER A 73 3.04 -3.83 -19.33
C SER A 73 3.82 -5.14 -19.29
N THR A 74 3.37 -6.08 -18.47
CA THR A 74 3.88 -7.47 -18.44
C THR A 74 3.54 -8.23 -19.72
N ARG A 75 2.53 -7.77 -20.48
CA ARG A 75 2.20 -8.27 -21.82
C ARG A 75 2.83 -7.35 -22.89
N PRO A 76 3.80 -7.83 -23.70
CA PRO A 76 4.55 -6.99 -24.64
C PRO A 76 3.69 -6.22 -25.64
N TRP A 77 2.59 -6.82 -26.13
CA TRP A 77 1.70 -6.20 -27.10
C TRP A 77 0.87 -5.04 -26.52
N ARG A 78 0.65 -5.00 -25.20
CA ARG A 78 -0.06 -3.90 -24.53
C ARG A 78 0.82 -2.68 -24.32
N THR A 79 2.14 -2.86 -24.24
CA THR A 79 3.10 -1.76 -24.07
C THR A 79 2.92 -0.62 -25.08
N PRO A 80 2.87 -0.88 -26.42
CA PRO A 80 2.63 0.21 -27.38
C PRO A 80 1.25 0.86 -27.21
N LEU A 81 0.20 0.08 -26.91
CA LEU A 81 -1.15 0.63 -26.70
C LEU A 81 -1.24 1.50 -25.44
N ASN A 82 -0.68 1.03 -24.32
CA ASN A 82 -0.62 1.78 -23.08
C ASN A 82 0.21 3.05 -23.24
N TYR A 83 1.31 2.98 -24.00
CA TYR A 83 2.12 4.15 -24.32
C TYR A 83 1.29 5.19 -25.09
N VAL A 84 0.63 4.79 -26.18
CA VAL A 84 -0.25 5.69 -26.96
C VAL A 84 -1.37 6.24 -26.09
N TYR A 85 -2.04 5.41 -25.28
CA TYR A 85 -3.07 5.86 -24.36
C TYR A 85 -2.52 6.89 -23.37
N SER A 86 -1.38 6.62 -22.74
CA SER A 86 -0.76 7.55 -21.78
C SER A 86 -0.43 8.89 -22.43
N LEU A 87 0.06 8.89 -23.67
CA LEU A 87 0.32 10.12 -24.44
C LEU A 87 -0.96 10.91 -24.68
N LEU A 88 -2.03 10.25 -25.14
CA LEU A 88 -3.29 10.92 -25.42
C LEU A 88 -3.97 11.40 -24.13
N ALA A 89 -3.92 10.61 -23.07
CA ALA A 89 -4.53 10.91 -21.78
C ALA A 89 -3.83 12.08 -21.06
N THR A 90 -2.56 12.35 -21.37
CA THR A 90 -1.75 13.42 -20.77
C THR A 90 -1.56 14.62 -21.70
N ASN A 91 -2.05 14.56 -22.94
CA ASN A 91 -1.99 15.68 -23.88
C ASN A 91 -3.09 16.70 -23.61
N ARG A 92 -2.77 18.00 -23.69
CA ARG A 92 -3.70 19.11 -23.40
C ARG A 92 -5.02 19.05 -24.19
N LEU A 93 -4.99 18.57 -25.43
CA LEU A 93 -6.18 18.52 -26.30
C LEU A 93 -7.01 17.26 -26.05
N SER A 94 -6.38 16.08 -26.02
CA SER A 94 -7.09 14.80 -25.93
C SER A 94 -7.39 14.34 -24.50
N SER A 95 -6.70 14.87 -23.48
CA SER A 95 -6.93 14.52 -22.07
C SER A 95 -8.39 14.72 -21.66
N ARG A 96 -9.03 15.80 -22.10
CA ARG A 96 -10.45 16.09 -21.85
C ARG A 96 -11.38 14.99 -22.37
N LEU A 97 -11.05 14.41 -23.53
CA LEU A 97 -11.82 13.34 -24.17
C LEU A 97 -11.58 11.98 -23.51
N LEU A 98 -10.54 11.83 -22.70
CA LEU A 98 -10.17 10.58 -22.03
C LEU A 98 -10.44 10.62 -20.52
N ALA A 99 -10.61 11.81 -19.94
CA ALA A 99 -11.08 12.00 -18.58
C ALA A 99 -12.50 11.46 -18.45
N THR A 100 -12.78 10.73 -17.37
CA THR A 100 -14.11 10.14 -17.11
C THR A 100 -14.93 10.98 -16.14
N ALA A 101 -14.28 11.89 -15.41
CA ALA A 101 -14.91 12.83 -14.51
C ALA A 101 -14.09 14.13 -14.44
N ILE A 102 -14.70 15.17 -13.90
CA ILE A 102 -14.07 16.46 -13.60
C ILE A 102 -14.19 16.71 -12.10
N VAL A 103 -13.13 17.21 -11.49
CA VAL A 103 -13.14 17.75 -10.13
C VAL A 103 -13.04 19.27 -10.23
N GLU A 104 -13.92 19.97 -9.55
CA GLU A 104 -13.96 21.43 -9.53
C GLU A 104 -13.59 21.90 -8.12
N ILE A 105 -12.68 22.87 -8.04
CA ILE A 105 -12.18 23.40 -6.76
C ILE A 105 -12.39 24.91 -6.74
N GLU A 106 -13.06 25.40 -5.71
CA GLU A 106 -13.33 26.81 -5.47
C GLU A 106 -13.07 27.18 -4.00
N PRO A 107 -12.30 28.24 -3.70
CA PRO A 107 -11.54 29.08 -4.63
C PRO A 107 -10.37 28.31 -5.30
N PRO A 108 -9.85 28.79 -6.45
CA PRO A 108 -8.73 28.14 -7.13
C PRO A 108 -7.50 27.95 -6.24
N LEU A 109 -6.81 26.83 -6.46
CA LEU A 109 -5.50 26.57 -5.86
C LEU A 109 -4.42 27.31 -6.66
N ALA A 110 -3.48 27.93 -5.94
CA ALA A 110 -2.29 28.54 -6.55
C ALA A 110 -1.37 27.45 -7.10
N ASN A 111 -0.69 27.72 -8.22
CA ASN A 111 0.26 26.83 -8.89
C ASN A 111 -0.31 25.43 -9.22
N ALA A 112 -1.62 25.34 -9.45
CA ALA A 112 -2.30 24.08 -9.73
C ALA A 112 -1.78 23.33 -10.98
N GLU A 113 -1.15 24.05 -11.91
CA GLU A 113 -0.47 23.50 -13.07
C GLU A 113 0.76 22.66 -12.71
N GLN A 114 1.26 22.77 -11.48
CA GLN A 114 2.38 21.97 -10.96
C GLN A 114 1.93 20.88 -9.99
N MET A 115 0.63 20.59 -9.95
CA MET A 115 0.04 19.69 -8.97
C MET A 115 -0.67 18.50 -9.63
N ILE A 116 -0.61 17.35 -8.95
CA ILE A 116 -1.39 16.15 -9.28
C ILE A 116 -1.94 15.53 -8.02
N ILE A 117 -3.19 15.06 -8.08
CA ILE A 117 -3.80 14.25 -7.02
C ILE A 117 -3.83 12.78 -7.48
N ILE A 118 -3.41 11.88 -6.59
CA ILE A 118 -3.39 10.43 -6.77
C ILE A 118 -4.30 9.79 -5.71
N GLY A 119 -5.15 8.86 -6.14
CA GLY A 119 -5.98 8.06 -5.22
C GLY A 119 -5.21 6.87 -4.65
N GLY A 120 -5.25 6.69 -3.33
CA GLY A 120 -4.84 5.46 -2.64
C GLY A 120 -6.04 4.71 -2.08
N ASN A 121 -5.82 3.68 -1.25
CA ASN A 121 -6.91 2.98 -0.54
C ASN A 121 -7.42 3.80 0.64
N HIS A 122 -6.52 4.20 1.55
CA HIS A 122 -6.85 4.92 2.78
C HIS A 122 -6.56 6.42 2.71
N HIS A 123 -5.71 6.85 1.77
CA HIS A 123 -5.27 8.24 1.63
C HIS A 123 -5.42 8.74 0.19
N LEU A 124 -5.47 10.06 0.03
CA LEU A 124 -5.18 10.78 -1.20
C LEU A 124 -3.77 11.35 -1.09
N ARG A 125 -3.02 11.36 -2.20
CA ARG A 125 -1.73 12.05 -2.28
C ARG A 125 -1.85 13.25 -3.21
N LEU A 126 -1.54 14.45 -2.73
CA LEU A 126 -1.39 15.64 -3.55
C LEU A 126 0.11 15.91 -3.73
N LEU A 127 0.61 15.68 -4.94
CA LEU A 127 1.98 15.96 -5.32
C LEU A 127 2.05 17.40 -5.82
N ASP A 128 2.80 18.25 -5.13
CA ASP A 128 3.04 19.64 -5.48
C ASP A 128 4.51 19.81 -5.87
N TYR A 129 4.75 19.91 -7.18
CA TYR A 129 6.10 20.04 -7.74
C TYR A 129 6.66 21.45 -7.55
N GLY A 130 5.80 22.47 -7.45
CA GLY A 130 6.23 23.84 -7.20
C GLY A 130 6.81 24.03 -5.81
N LEU A 131 6.24 23.32 -4.82
CA LEU A 131 6.74 23.32 -3.44
C LEU A 131 7.73 22.18 -3.14
N ASN A 132 7.92 21.23 -4.06
CA ASN A 132 8.65 19.97 -3.85
C ASN A 132 8.11 19.15 -2.65
N ARG A 133 6.78 19.04 -2.56
CA ARG A 133 6.06 18.38 -1.45
C ARG A 133 5.06 17.32 -1.93
N CYS A 134 4.88 16.30 -1.12
CA CYS A 134 3.77 15.37 -1.22
C CYS A 134 2.90 15.55 0.03
N PHE A 135 1.63 15.89 -0.13
CA PHE A 135 0.66 15.89 0.96
C PHE A 135 -0.06 14.56 0.98
N VAL A 136 -0.04 13.87 2.12
CA VAL A 136 -0.76 12.63 2.35
C VAL A 136 -1.97 12.96 3.24
N VAL A 137 -3.16 12.77 2.68
CA VAL A 137 -4.42 13.18 3.29
C VAL A 137 -5.28 11.94 3.51
N ALA A 138 -5.58 11.59 4.76
CA ALA A 138 -6.47 10.49 5.08
C ALA A 138 -7.86 10.75 4.49
N LYS A 139 -8.43 9.76 3.81
CA LYS A 139 -9.78 9.86 3.25
C LYS A 139 -10.81 9.96 4.37
N CYS A 140 -11.85 10.77 4.16
CA CYS A 140 -13.00 10.80 5.07
C CYS A 140 -13.60 9.39 5.25
N GLY A 141 -13.70 8.95 6.51
CA GLY A 141 -14.20 7.62 6.88
C GLY A 141 -13.15 6.50 6.83
N ALA A 142 -11.91 6.76 6.41
CA ALA A 142 -10.82 5.81 6.55
C ALA A 142 -10.36 5.72 8.03
N PRO A 143 -9.87 4.55 8.48
CA PRO A 143 -9.32 4.41 9.81
C PRO A 143 -8.09 5.32 10.01
N THR A 144 -8.11 6.14 11.06
CA THR A 144 -6.98 7.06 11.37
C THR A 144 -5.73 6.34 11.85
N VAL A 145 -5.87 5.09 12.32
CA VAL A 145 -4.77 4.25 12.82
C VAL A 145 -3.62 4.12 11.81
N PHE A 146 -3.91 4.07 10.52
CA PHE A 146 -2.91 3.97 9.46
C PHE A 146 -2.00 5.21 9.42
N LEU A 147 -2.60 6.40 9.45
CA LEU A 147 -1.87 7.67 9.49
C LEU A 147 -1.05 7.81 10.78
N THR A 148 -1.67 7.52 11.93
CA THR A 148 -1.03 7.71 13.23
C THR A 148 0.14 6.76 13.43
N ASN A 149 0.02 5.51 12.98
CA ASN A 149 1.09 4.53 13.09
C ASN A 149 2.28 4.92 12.21
N GLU A 150 2.02 5.35 10.97
CA GLU A 150 3.06 5.84 10.07
C GLU A 150 3.82 7.02 10.68
N LEU A 151 3.11 8.05 11.16
CA LEU A 151 3.75 9.21 11.79
C LEU A 151 4.57 8.82 13.02
N ALA A 152 4.05 7.93 13.87
CA ALA A 152 4.75 7.47 15.06
C ALA A 152 6.08 6.77 14.74
N VAL A 153 6.09 5.89 13.74
CA VAL A 153 7.31 5.20 13.28
C VAL A 153 8.31 6.18 12.68
N ARG A 154 7.85 7.09 11.82
CA ARG A 154 8.73 8.06 11.13
C ARG A 154 9.34 9.07 12.08
N HIS A 155 8.63 9.48 13.12
CA HIS A 155 9.20 10.33 14.16
C HIS A 155 10.19 9.59 15.07
N ARG A 156 9.90 8.32 15.39
CA ARG A 156 10.76 7.54 16.29
C ARG A 156 12.04 7.06 15.62
N PHE A 157 12.00 6.73 14.33
CA PHE A 157 13.11 6.12 13.59
C PHE A 157 13.55 6.99 12.41
N SER A 158 14.02 8.21 12.72
CA SER A 158 14.40 9.21 11.71
C SER A 158 15.62 8.83 10.85
N TYR A 159 16.33 7.76 11.20
CA TYR A 159 17.46 7.24 10.43
C TYR A 159 17.04 6.31 9.28
N LEU A 160 15.75 5.93 9.22
CA LEU A 160 15.23 5.12 8.11
C LEU A 160 15.25 5.93 6.82
N PRO A 161 15.47 5.29 5.65
CA PRO A 161 15.51 5.96 4.35
C PRO A 161 14.10 6.29 3.85
N ILE A 162 13.37 7.11 4.61
CA ILE A 162 11.97 7.49 4.38
C ILE A 162 11.94 8.98 4.01
N PRO A 163 11.01 9.46 3.17
CA PRO A 163 10.86 10.89 2.94
C PRO A 163 10.73 11.69 4.26
N ASP A 164 11.35 12.86 4.34
CA ASP A 164 11.26 13.70 5.54
C ASP A 164 9.85 14.25 5.70
N ILE A 165 9.27 14.14 6.90
CA ILE A 165 8.02 14.84 7.25
C ILE A 165 8.38 16.32 7.43
N LEU A 166 7.67 17.19 6.70
CA LEU A 166 7.89 18.64 6.74
C LEU A 166 6.89 19.35 7.65
N GLU A 167 5.62 18.93 7.56
CA GLU A 167 4.51 19.46 8.36
C GLU A 167 3.53 18.32 8.61
N SER A 168 2.84 18.32 9.75
CA SER A 168 1.81 17.32 10.04
C SER A 168 0.72 17.90 10.91
N ASP A 169 -0.50 17.43 10.70
CA ASP A 169 -1.66 17.71 11.53
C ASP A 169 -2.48 16.41 11.59
N ALA A 170 -2.09 15.54 12.51
CA ALA A 170 -2.68 14.21 12.66
C ALA A 170 -4.16 14.31 13.09
N ASP A 171 -4.53 15.35 13.84
CA ASP A 171 -5.91 15.59 14.30
C ASP A 171 -6.83 15.91 13.11
N ASN A 172 -6.32 16.65 12.12
CA ASN A 172 -7.02 16.90 10.86
C ASN A 172 -6.65 15.89 9.76
N GLY A 173 -5.98 14.79 10.10
CA GLY A 173 -5.81 13.63 9.22
C GLY A 173 -4.86 13.85 8.04
N TRP A 174 -3.84 14.71 8.14
CA TRP A 174 -2.87 14.89 7.04
C TRP A 174 -1.43 15.14 7.52
N TYR A 175 -0.48 14.85 6.62
CA TYR A 175 0.89 15.34 6.74
C TYR A 175 1.45 15.70 5.37
N SER A 176 2.55 16.44 5.35
CA SER A 176 3.34 16.72 4.15
C SER A 176 4.76 16.20 4.33
N GLU A 177 5.31 15.70 3.25
CA GLU A 177 6.66 15.14 3.18
C GLU A 177 7.40 15.68 1.96
N ARG A 178 8.72 15.52 1.94
CA ARG A 178 9.51 15.81 0.75
C ARG A 178 9.02 14.95 -0.42
N LEU A 179 8.78 15.59 -1.56
CA LEU A 179 8.47 14.87 -2.79
C LEU A 179 9.70 14.08 -3.28
N ILE A 180 9.58 12.76 -3.37
CA ILE A 180 10.62 11.90 -3.92
C ILE A 180 10.27 11.52 -5.37
N LEU A 181 11.11 11.94 -6.30
CA LEU A 181 11.05 11.51 -7.69
C LEU A 181 11.91 10.25 -7.87
N GLY A 182 11.27 9.09 -7.69
CA GLY A 182 11.94 7.79 -7.76
C GLY A 182 11.21 6.79 -8.65
N THR A 183 11.95 5.78 -9.12
CA THR A 183 11.38 4.63 -9.84
C THR A 183 11.31 3.43 -8.91
N PRO A 184 10.15 2.78 -8.74
CA PRO A 184 10.05 1.54 -7.97
C PRO A 184 10.97 0.43 -8.49
N ILE A 185 11.61 -0.33 -7.60
CA ILE A 185 12.63 -1.31 -7.99
C ILE A 185 12.08 -2.43 -8.89
N ASN A 186 10.81 -2.81 -8.75
CA ASN A 186 10.17 -3.79 -9.64
C ASN A 186 9.97 -3.28 -11.09
N ARG A 187 10.17 -1.97 -11.32
CA ARG A 187 10.15 -1.37 -12.65
C ARG A 187 11.53 -1.17 -13.22
N LEU A 188 12.60 -1.27 -12.43
CA LEU A 188 13.96 -1.10 -12.94
C LEU A 188 14.33 -2.21 -13.93
N ARG A 189 14.93 -1.82 -15.07
CA ARG A 189 15.47 -2.80 -16.03
C ARG A 189 16.70 -3.51 -15.47
N ASN A 190 17.50 -2.80 -14.69
CA ASN A 190 18.72 -3.33 -14.09
C ASN A 190 18.43 -3.98 -12.73
N ARG A 191 18.43 -5.31 -12.70
CA ARG A 191 18.19 -6.10 -11.49
C ARG A 191 19.28 -5.91 -10.42
N GLN A 192 20.51 -5.59 -10.80
CA GLN A 192 21.59 -5.35 -9.83
C GLN A 192 21.35 -4.05 -9.05
N ILE A 193 20.83 -3.01 -9.71
CA ILE A 193 20.45 -1.76 -9.03
C ILE A 193 19.30 -2.03 -8.05
N ALA A 194 18.28 -2.78 -8.49
CA ALA A 194 17.18 -3.18 -7.61
C ALA A 194 17.66 -3.96 -6.38
N ALA A 195 18.55 -4.95 -6.56
CA ALA A 195 19.11 -5.73 -5.46
C ALA A 195 19.92 -4.87 -4.49
N ARG A 196 20.75 -3.94 -5.00
CA ARG A 196 21.50 -3.00 -4.14
C ARG A 196 20.59 -2.07 -3.35
N ALA A 197 19.52 -1.57 -3.98
CA ALA A 197 18.54 -0.72 -3.30
C ALA A 197 17.85 -1.47 -2.15
N ILE A 198 17.49 -2.75 -2.34
CA ILE A 198 16.96 -3.60 -1.26
C ILE A 198 17.96 -3.68 -0.10
N GLN A 199 19.23 -3.98 -0.38
CA GLN A 199 20.26 -4.09 0.68
C GLN A 199 20.43 -2.76 1.45
N GLN A 200 20.47 -1.64 0.73
CA GLN A 200 20.63 -0.32 1.33
C GLN A 200 19.45 0.08 2.24
N VAL A 201 18.21 -0.35 1.94
CA VAL A 201 17.07 -0.10 2.85
C VAL A 201 16.99 -1.12 3.99
N MET A 202 17.58 -2.31 3.82
CA MET A 202 17.57 -3.35 4.85
C MET A 202 18.42 -3.00 6.07
N ASP A 203 19.61 -2.38 5.90
CA ASP A 203 20.49 -2.10 7.04
C ASP A 203 19.83 -1.19 8.10
N PRO A 204 19.21 -0.05 7.74
CA PRO A 204 18.44 0.76 8.69
C PRO A 204 17.21 0.02 9.23
N LEU A 205 16.50 -0.75 8.40
CA LEU A 205 15.35 -1.54 8.86
C LEU A 205 15.76 -2.57 9.93
N PHE A 206 16.89 -3.25 9.76
CA PHE A 206 17.39 -4.23 10.72
C PHE A 206 17.77 -3.61 12.06
N THR A 207 18.27 -2.37 12.01
CA THR A 207 18.49 -1.56 13.22
C THR A 207 17.17 -1.34 13.95
N MET A 208 16.12 -0.86 13.26
CA MET A 208 14.78 -0.72 13.85
C MET A 208 14.23 -2.05 14.37
N TYR A 209 14.44 -3.16 13.65
CA TYR A 209 13.93 -4.45 14.08
C TYR A 209 14.57 -4.94 15.37
N THR A 210 15.86 -4.71 15.51
CA THR A 210 16.61 -5.07 16.72
C THR A 210 16.20 -4.18 17.89
N GLU A 211 16.03 -2.87 17.66
CA GLU A 211 15.60 -1.90 18.69
C GLU A 211 14.17 -2.16 19.21
N THR A 212 13.28 -2.68 18.35
CA THR A 212 11.87 -2.93 18.70
C THR A 212 11.57 -4.39 18.99
N GLN A 213 12.60 -5.24 19.01
CA GLN A 213 12.47 -6.67 19.24
C GLN A 213 11.89 -6.94 20.63
N GLU A 214 10.86 -7.77 20.67
CA GLU A 214 10.29 -8.30 21.90
C GLU A 214 10.10 -9.80 21.77
N LEU A 215 10.51 -10.54 22.80
CA LEU A 215 10.27 -11.96 22.92
C LEU A 215 8.98 -12.19 23.69
N CYS A 216 8.01 -12.89 23.10
CA CYS A 216 6.76 -13.22 23.78
C CYS A 216 6.42 -14.71 23.65
N PRO A 217 5.58 -15.25 24.57
CA PRO A 217 5.07 -16.61 24.43
C PRO A 217 4.29 -16.78 23.13
N ARG A 218 4.63 -17.81 22.35
CA ARG A 218 3.98 -18.07 21.06
C ARG A 218 2.48 -18.26 21.21
N ASP A 219 2.06 -19.00 22.23
CA ASP A 219 0.64 -19.27 22.49
C ASP A 219 -0.17 -17.99 22.72
N TRP A 220 0.38 -17.06 23.49
CA TRP A 220 -0.23 -15.76 23.72
C TRP A 220 -0.36 -14.98 22.41
N TYR A 221 0.72 -14.85 21.65
CA TYR A 221 0.72 -14.08 20.41
C TYR A 221 -0.27 -14.62 19.37
N ARG A 222 -0.30 -15.95 19.15
CA ARG A 222 -1.22 -16.56 18.19
C ARG A 222 -2.68 -16.44 18.61
N THR A 223 -2.96 -16.47 19.92
CA THR A 223 -4.33 -16.36 20.45
C THR A 223 -4.84 -14.93 20.27
N GLU A 224 -4.04 -13.93 20.64
CA GLU A 224 -4.35 -12.52 20.40
C GLU A 224 -4.58 -12.22 18.91
N LEU A 225 -3.73 -12.78 18.03
CA LEU A 225 -3.90 -12.64 16.58
C LEU A 225 -5.21 -13.27 16.09
N MET A 226 -5.55 -14.46 16.60
CA MET A 226 -6.80 -15.13 16.27
C MET A 226 -8.04 -14.34 16.72
N ASP A 227 -8.00 -13.76 17.91
CA ASP A 227 -9.10 -12.94 18.43
C ASP A 227 -9.30 -11.69 17.58
N ARG A 228 -8.21 -11.03 17.17
CA ARG A 228 -8.28 -9.90 16.24
C ARG A 228 -8.86 -10.32 14.90
N ILE A 229 -8.39 -11.41 14.29
CA ILE A 229 -8.94 -11.93 13.03
C ILE A 229 -10.42 -12.27 13.15
N ALA A 230 -10.84 -12.94 14.24
CA ALA A 230 -12.23 -13.29 14.47
C ALA A 230 -13.10 -12.02 14.61
N GLY A 231 -12.61 -11.01 15.32
CA GLY A 231 -13.24 -9.69 15.42
C GLY A 231 -13.41 -9.02 14.06
N LEU A 232 -12.36 -9.01 13.23
CA LEU A 232 -12.38 -8.49 11.85
C LEU A 232 -13.41 -9.21 10.98
N ILE A 233 -13.42 -10.54 11.00
CA ILE A 233 -14.39 -11.34 10.25
C ILE A 233 -15.81 -11.00 10.68
N LYS A 234 -16.06 -10.95 12.00
CA LYS A 234 -17.39 -10.66 12.55
C LYS A 234 -17.92 -9.29 12.12
N LYS A 235 -17.08 -8.25 12.13
CA LYS A 235 -17.50 -6.88 11.77
C LYS A 235 -17.54 -6.62 10.26
N ASN A 236 -16.76 -7.34 9.46
CA ASN A 236 -16.64 -7.07 8.03
C ASN A 236 -17.91 -7.48 7.29
N THR A 237 -18.69 -6.50 6.82
CA THR A 237 -19.98 -6.72 6.14
C THR A 237 -19.85 -7.19 4.69
N LEU A 238 -18.64 -7.16 4.12
CA LEU A 238 -18.37 -7.54 2.73
C LEU A 238 -18.08 -9.02 2.54
N LEU A 239 -17.84 -9.75 3.64
CA LEU A 239 -17.65 -11.20 3.60
C LEU A 239 -19.00 -11.92 3.46
N ASP A 240 -19.18 -12.63 2.36
CA ASP A 240 -20.32 -13.52 2.14
C ASP A 240 -20.24 -14.80 2.99
N GLY A 241 -21.34 -15.57 3.02
CA GLY A 241 -21.42 -16.81 3.79
C GLY A 241 -20.34 -17.83 3.41
N SER A 242 -20.15 -18.07 2.11
CA SER A 242 -19.13 -19.01 1.62
C SER A 242 -17.72 -18.63 2.05
N THR A 243 -17.39 -17.35 2.03
CA THR A 243 -16.09 -16.83 2.47
C THR A 243 -15.89 -17.04 3.96
N ARG A 244 -16.93 -16.78 4.76
CA ARG A 244 -16.89 -17.02 6.21
C ARG A 244 -16.70 -18.50 6.53
N ASP A 245 -17.38 -19.39 5.80
CA ASP A 245 -17.25 -20.84 5.98
C ASP A 245 -15.83 -21.33 5.63
N LEU A 246 -15.26 -20.81 4.54
CA LEU A 246 -13.87 -21.10 4.17
C LEU A 246 -12.90 -20.67 5.28
N LEU A 247 -13.06 -19.46 5.82
CA LEU A 247 -12.22 -18.96 6.91
C LEU A 247 -12.42 -19.77 8.20
N ALA A 248 -13.67 -20.14 8.52
CA ALA A 248 -13.98 -20.98 9.68
C ALA A 248 -13.31 -22.36 9.61
N ASN A 249 -13.13 -22.92 8.41
CA ASN A 249 -12.38 -24.16 8.19
C ASN A 249 -10.85 -23.94 8.24
N ALA A 250 -10.36 -22.88 7.57
CA ALA A 250 -8.93 -22.64 7.40
C ALA A 250 -8.23 -22.20 8.70
N LEU A 251 -8.89 -21.34 9.51
CA LEU A 251 -8.27 -20.72 10.67
C LEU A 251 -7.85 -21.71 11.77
N PRO A 252 -8.68 -22.68 12.20
CA PRO A 252 -8.25 -23.68 13.19
C PRO A 252 -7.05 -24.51 12.71
N ARG A 253 -6.98 -24.79 11.40
CA ARG A 253 -5.86 -25.54 10.79
C ARG A 253 -4.57 -24.73 10.82
N LEU A 254 -4.62 -23.45 10.44
CA LEU A 254 -3.46 -22.54 10.57
C LEU A 254 -3.02 -22.43 12.03
N PHE A 255 -3.96 -22.17 12.93
CA PHE A 255 -3.69 -22.04 14.37
C PHE A 255 -3.01 -23.26 14.97
N ALA A 256 -3.48 -24.47 14.59
CA ALA A 256 -2.86 -25.72 15.01
C ALA A 256 -1.41 -25.85 14.48
N LYS A 257 -1.17 -25.46 13.23
CA LYS A 257 0.17 -25.53 12.59
C LYS A 257 1.18 -24.55 13.18
N VAL A 258 0.75 -23.40 13.69
CA VAL A 258 1.64 -22.49 14.46
C VAL A 258 2.20 -23.19 15.71
N GLY A 259 1.40 -24.06 16.34
CA GLY A 259 1.73 -24.69 17.62
C GLY A 259 1.73 -23.71 18.80
N GLY A 260 1.62 -24.23 20.03
CA GLY A 260 1.52 -23.40 21.24
C GLY A 260 2.84 -23.18 21.98
N HIS A 261 3.78 -24.12 21.88
CA HIS A 261 4.99 -24.07 22.69
C HIS A 261 6.09 -23.20 22.06
N GLY A 262 6.86 -22.53 22.92
CA GLY A 262 8.04 -21.77 22.55
C GLY A 262 7.85 -20.27 22.64
N ILE A 263 8.91 -19.58 22.26
CA ILE A 263 8.99 -18.12 22.21
C ILE A 263 9.00 -17.69 20.75
N ILE A 264 8.41 -16.52 20.50
CA ILE A 264 8.51 -15.84 19.21
C ILE A 264 9.13 -14.46 19.42
N ALA A 265 10.00 -14.08 18.49
CA ALA A 265 10.47 -12.72 18.37
C ALA A 265 9.50 -11.92 17.50
N THR A 266 8.99 -10.82 18.05
CA THR A 266 8.18 -9.84 17.33
C THR A 266 8.94 -8.52 17.24
N THR A 267 8.60 -7.70 16.26
CA THR A 267 9.23 -6.42 16.00
C THR A 267 8.21 -5.45 15.42
N GLN A 268 8.48 -4.14 15.46
CA GLN A 268 7.81 -3.21 14.55
C GLN A 268 8.21 -3.59 13.11
N ALA A 269 7.24 -3.89 12.26
CA ALA A 269 7.45 -4.22 10.86
C ALA A 269 6.96 -3.07 9.96
N HIS A 270 7.48 -2.99 8.74
CA HIS A 270 6.94 -2.14 7.68
C HIS A 270 5.49 -2.54 7.35
N GLY A 271 5.21 -3.85 7.31
CA GLY A 271 3.87 -4.40 7.12
C GLY A 271 3.47 -4.54 5.64
N ASP A 272 4.11 -3.79 4.76
CA ASP A 272 4.01 -3.95 3.29
C ASP A 272 5.37 -3.83 2.59
N PHE A 273 6.38 -4.56 3.05
CA PHE A 273 7.73 -4.51 2.49
C PHE A 273 7.82 -5.21 1.13
N GLN A 274 7.35 -4.53 0.09
CA GLN A 274 7.31 -5.03 -1.29
C GLN A 274 8.13 -4.17 -2.27
N PRO A 275 8.55 -4.75 -3.41
CA PRO A 275 9.33 -4.03 -4.42
C PRO A 275 8.70 -2.75 -5.01
N ALA A 276 7.39 -2.55 -4.87
CA ALA A 276 6.74 -1.32 -5.30
C ALA A 276 6.99 -0.14 -4.34
N ASN A 277 7.29 -0.44 -3.07
CA ASN A 277 7.47 0.54 -1.99
C ASN A 277 8.93 0.93 -1.77
N ILE A 278 9.85 0.36 -2.56
CA ILE A 278 11.26 0.74 -2.59
C ILE A 278 11.50 1.52 -3.88
N LEU A 279 11.76 2.81 -3.76
CA LEU A 279 12.05 3.71 -4.86
C LEU A 279 13.56 3.90 -5.00
N VAL A 280 14.05 4.01 -6.24
CA VAL A 280 15.40 4.51 -6.51
C VAL A 280 15.26 5.89 -7.16
N GLY A 281 15.75 6.92 -6.49
CA GLY A 281 15.66 8.31 -6.93
C GLY A 281 16.87 9.13 -6.51
N GLU A 282 16.74 10.44 -6.59
CA GLU A 282 17.75 11.36 -6.06
C GLU A 282 17.90 11.17 -4.54
N GLY A 283 19.14 11.22 -4.04
CA GLY A 283 19.44 11.06 -2.62
C GLY A 283 19.52 9.60 -2.12
N GLY A 284 19.20 8.60 -2.94
CA GLY A 284 19.36 7.19 -2.61
C GLY A 284 18.09 6.36 -2.83
N PRO A 285 18.06 5.12 -2.33
CA PRO A 285 16.82 4.37 -2.27
C PRO A 285 15.95 4.94 -1.14
N TRP A 286 14.64 4.98 -1.39
CA TRP A 286 13.64 5.45 -0.44
C TRP A 286 12.62 4.35 -0.18
N LEU A 287 12.24 4.17 1.07
CA LEU A 287 11.19 3.28 1.52
C LEU A 287 9.95 4.10 1.89
N ILE A 288 8.85 3.83 1.19
CA ILE A 288 7.59 4.57 1.32
C ILE A 288 6.46 3.66 1.78
N ASP A 289 5.32 4.25 2.10
CA ASP A 289 4.07 3.53 2.36
C ASP A 289 4.07 2.70 3.65
N TRP A 290 4.30 3.40 4.77
CA TRP A 290 4.35 2.83 6.11
C TRP A 290 2.97 2.68 6.77
N GLU A 291 1.88 2.83 6.01
CA GLU A 291 0.52 2.83 6.55
C GLU A 291 0.19 1.52 7.30
N TYR A 292 0.70 0.37 6.85
CA TYR A 292 0.49 -0.94 7.49
C TYR A 292 1.49 -1.29 8.59
N THR A 293 2.29 -0.31 9.04
CA THR A 293 3.30 -0.57 10.07
C THR A 293 2.64 -0.98 11.39
N CYS A 294 3.10 -2.11 11.93
CA CYS A 294 2.60 -2.66 13.19
C CYS A 294 3.55 -3.72 13.74
N ARG A 295 3.30 -4.15 14.98
CA ARG A 295 4.04 -5.26 15.59
C ARG A 295 3.67 -6.60 14.92
N ARG A 296 4.67 -7.31 14.40
CA ARG A 296 4.57 -8.59 13.69
C ARG A 296 5.67 -9.54 14.11
N GLN A 297 5.61 -10.80 13.73
CA GLN A 297 6.77 -11.69 13.81
C GLN A 297 7.95 -11.08 13.06
N ALA A 298 9.16 -11.30 13.55
CA ALA A 298 10.29 -10.55 13.03
C ALA A 298 10.70 -10.87 11.58
N GLY A 299 10.24 -12.01 11.05
CA GLY A 299 10.42 -12.39 9.66
C GLY A 299 9.31 -11.95 8.71
N TYR A 300 8.32 -11.19 9.18
CA TYR A 300 7.14 -10.85 8.40
C TYR A 300 7.49 -10.16 7.08
N ASP A 301 8.23 -9.05 7.13
CA ASP A 301 8.57 -8.25 5.95
C ASP A 301 9.43 -9.04 4.94
N ALA A 302 10.31 -9.92 5.43
CA ALA A 302 11.09 -10.81 4.60
C ALA A 302 10.22 -11.82 3.83
N LEU A 303 9.18 -12.33 4.50
CA LEU A 303 8.20 -13.24 3.91
C LEU A 303 7.28 -12.51 2.93
N VAL A 304 6.87 -11.27 3.20
CA VAL A 304 6.15 -10.42 2.24
C VAL A 304 6.97 -10.27 0.95
N LEU A 305 8.24 -9.91 1.07
CA LEU A 305 9.14 -9.74 -0.07
C LEU A 305 9.38 -11.06 -0.82
N GLY A 306 9.78 -12.11 -0.11
CA GLY A 306 10.18 -13.40 -0.68
C GLY A 306 9.02 -14.20 -1.27
N LEU A 307 7.85 -14.20 -0.60
CA LEU A 307 6.64 -14.89 -1.07
C LEU A 307 5.79 -14.04 -2.01
N ARG A 308 6.10 -12.74 -2.15
CA ARG A 308 5.37 -11.80 -3.02
C ARG A 308 3.86 -11.86 -2.75
N THR A 309 3.43 -11.75 -1.50
CA THR A 309 2.03 -11.97 -1.09
C THR A 309 1.04 -10.98 -1.69
N ARG A 310 1.51 -9.80 -2.11
CA ARG A 310 0.74 -8.82 -2.89
C ARG A 310 0.45 -9.26 -4.33
N GLN A 311 1.08 -10.33 -4.81
CA GLN A 311 0.77 -11.02 -6.06
C GLN A 311 0.37 -12.47 -5.75
N PRO A 312 -0.82 -12.72 -5.15
CA PRO A 312 -1.20 -14.01 -4.59
C PRO A 312 -1.25 -15.17 -5.61
N ILE A 313 -1.29 -14.87 -6.91
CA ILE A 313 -1.18 -15.87 -7.96
C ILE A 313 0.17 -16.61 -7.82
N GLY A 314 0.09 -17.94 -7.66
CA GLY A 314 1.27 -18.80 -7.48
C GLY A 314 1.84 -18.82 -6.06
N LEU A 315 1.10 -18.29 -5.07
CA LEU A 315 1.48 -18.36 -3.66
C LEU A 315 1.75 -19.81 -3.18
N PRO A 316 0.93 -20.84 -3.52
CA PRO A 316 1.18 -22.21 -3.07
C PRO A 316 2.55 -22.74 -3.51
N LEU A 317 2.94 -22.47 -4.77
CA LEU A 317 4.25 -22.88 -5.29
C LEU A 317 5.40 -22.21 -4.50
N ARG A 318 5.27 -20.91 -4.21
CA ARG A 318 6.28 -20.16 -3.45
C ARG A 318 6.34 -20.58 -1.99
N VAL A 319 5.22 -20.96 -1.38
CA VAL A 319 5.20 -21.53 -0.02
C VAL A 319 5.88 -22.90 -0.01
N LYS A 320 5.60 -23.77 -0.98
CA LYS A 320 6.29 -25.06 -1.11
C LYS A 320 7.80 -24.86 -1.21
N GLN A 321 8.22 -23.98 -2.11
CA GLN A 321 9.60 -23.54 -2.28
C GLN A 321 10.22 -23.04 -0.97
N ALA A 322 9.49 -22.22 -0.20
CA ALA A 322 9.94 -21.73 1.11
C ALA A 322 10.13 -22.86 2.13
N LEU A 323 9.22 -23.83 2.19
CA LEU A 323 9.33 -25.01 3.06
C LEU A 323 10.59 -25.82 2.73
N ASP A 324 10.85 -26.02 1.43
CA ASP A 324 12.04 -26.71 0.92
C ASP A 324 13.34 -25.89 1.14
N GLY A 325 13.23 -24.63 1.58
CA GLY A 325 14.37 -23.73 1.81
C GLY A 325 14.92 -23.09 0.53
N MET A 326 14.11 -23.05 -0.52
CA MET A 326 14.43 -22.54 -1.86
C MET A 326 13.51 -21.36 -2.21
N LEU A 327 13.72 -20.18 -1.64
CA LEU A 327 13.04 -18.97 -2.08
C LEU A 327 13.74 -18.30 -3.27
N PRO A 328 13.00 -17.60 -4.14
CA PRO A 328 13.59 -16.89 -5.28
C PRO A 328 14.71 -15.90 -4.93
N ASP A 329 14.73 -15.43 -3.68
CA ASP A 329 15.70 -14.49 -3.11
C ASP A 329 16.40 -15.09 -1.87
N ASP A 330 16.88 -16.34 -1.99
CA ASP A 330 17.43 -17.23 -0.94
C ASP A 330 18.35 -16.59 0.12
N GLY A 331 19.05 -15.50 -0.21
CA GLY A 331 19.93 -14.80 0.72
C GLY A 331 19.20 -13.92 1.75
N ILE A 332 17.99 -13.44 1.44
CA ILE A 332 17.30 -12.42 2.24
C ILE A 332 16.84 -13.00 3.58
N LEU A 333 16.13 -14.14 3.56
CA LEU A 333 15.65 -14.77 4.81
C LEU A 333 16.78 -15.35 5.65
N ALA A 334 17.83 -15.88 5.04
CA ALA A 334 18.95 -16.48 5.77
C ALA A 334 19.73 -15.45 6.60
N GLY A 335 19.66 -14.17 6.24
CA GLY A 335 20.29 -13.04 6.93
C GLY A 335 19.31 -12.12 7.67
N TRP A 336 18.01 -12.46 7.74
CA TRP A 336 17.01 -11.57 8.34
C TRP A 336 16.96 -11.74 9.86
N PRO A 337 17.34 -10.73 10.66
CA PRO A 337 17.30 -10.84 12.11
C PRO A 337 15.85 -10.64 12.61
N PRO A 338 15.51 -11.19 13.77
CA PRO A 338 15.98 -12.41 14.44
C PRO A 338 15.28 -13.68 13.93
N THR A 339 15.22 -13.94 12.62
CA THR A 339 14.52 -15.13 12.09
C THR A 339 15.37 -16.38 12.17
N ASP A 340 14.81 -17.47 12.71
CA ASP A 340 15.43 -18.80 12.70
C ASP A 340 15.00 -19.60 11.46
N TRP A 341 15.19 -19.04 10.28
CA TRP A 341 14.74 -19.64 9.01
C TRP A 341 15.58 -20.87 8.58
N LYS A 342 16.80 -20.97 9.13
CA LYS A 342 17.73 -22.07 8.85
C LYS A 342 17.23 -23.39 9.44
N ASP A 343 16.49 -23.35 10.54
CA ASP A 343 15.84 -24.52 11.10
C ASP A 343 14.61 -24.92 10.29
N GLY A 344 14.79 -25.91 9.40
CA GLY A 344 13.73 -26.46 8.56
C GLY A 344 12.50 -26.95 9.34
N SER A 345 12.68 -27.39 10.59
CA SER A 345 11.57 -27.86 11.42
C SER A 345 10.63 -26.74 11.88
N LYS A 346 11.13 -25.48 11.90
CA LYS A 346 10.35 -24.30 12.33
C LYS A 346 9.63 -23.61 11.17
N ARG A 347 9.99 -23.90 9.91
CA ARG A 347 9.41 -23.23 8.73
C ARG A 347 7.90 -23.39 8.63
N PRO A 348 7.28 -24.58 8.83
CA PRO A 348 5.83 -24.70 8.75
C PRO A 348 5.10 -23.81 9.75
N ALA A 349 5.59 -23.73 10.99
CA ALA A 349 4.98 -22.90 12.04
C ALA A 349 5.12 -21.40 11.74
N ASN A 350 6.30 -20.96 11.30
CA ASN A 350 6.56 -19.56 10.93
C ASN A 350 5.70 -19.13 9.73
N LEU A 351 5.58 -19.99 8.72
CA LEU A 351 4.73 -19.75 7.56
C LEU A 351 3.24 -19.74 7.93
N ALA A 352 2.78 -20.66 8.78
CA ALA A 352 1.41 -20.66 9.27
C ALA A 352 1.09 -19.35 10.02
N LEU A 353 2.01 -18.87 10.85
CA LEU A 353 1.84 -17.62 11.57
C LEU A 353 1.82 -16.42 10.62
N PHE A 354 2.72 -16.41 9.64
CA PHE A 354 2.77 -15.38 8.61
C PHE A 354 1.45 -15.27 7.84
N LEU A 355 0.85 -16.40 7.48
CA LEU A 355 -0.43 -16.42 6.77
C LEU A 355 -1.57 -15.87 7.64
N LEU A 356 -1.54 -16.06 8.96
CA LEU A 356 -2.49 -15.44 9.87
C LEU A 356 -2.30 -13.91 9.92
N GLU A 357 -1.05 -13.44 10.01
CA GLU A 357 -0.74 -12.00 10.02
C GLU A 357 -1.10 -11.31 8.70
N GLU A 358 -0.81 -11.96 7.57
CA GLU A 358 -1.18 -11.47 6.23
C GLU A 358 -2.71 -11.46 6.06
N LEU A 359 -3.42 -12.47 6.56
CA LEU A 359 -4.88 -12.50 6.56
C LEU A 359 -5.46 -11.35 7.40
N GLU A 360 -4.92 -11.11 8.58
CA GLU A 360 -5.31 -9.97 9.42
C GLU A 360 -5.14 -8.65 8.66
N GLY A 361 -3.97 -8.45 8.04
CA GLY A 361 -3.69 -7.26 7.22
C GLY A 361 -4.71 -7.07 6.09
N LYS A 362 -5.00 -8.13 5.32
CA LYS A 362 -5.98 -8.07 4.23
C LYS A 362 -7.41 -7.84 4.71
N LEU A 363 -7.76 -8.35 5.89
CA LEU A 363 -9.07 -8.09 6.50
C LEU A 363 -9.18 -6.62 6.96
N LEU A 364 -8.11 -6.06 7.55
CA LEU A 364 -8.01 -4.64 7.91
C LEU A 364 -8.12 -3.72 6.68
N GLU A 365 -7.44 -4.07 5.59
CA GLU A 365 -7.54 -3.36 4.30
C GLU A 365 -8.95 -3.33 3.73
N ASN A 366 -9.82 -4.25 4.16
CA ASN A 366 -11.22 -4.32 3.74
C ASN A 366 -12.19 -3.87 4.83
N ASP A 367 -11.69 -3.36 5.96
CA ASP A 367 -12.48 -2.84 7.08
C ASP A 367 -12.78 -1.34 6.91
N ASN A 368 -13.45 -1.00 5.80
CA ASN A 368 -13.93 0.34 5.56
C ASN A 368 -15.43 0.30 5.26
N ARG A 369 -16.21 1.06 6.04
CA ARG A 369 -17.67 1.11 5.92
C ARG A 369 -18.16 1.66 4.58
N ASN A 370 -17.31 2.40 3.87
CA ASN A 370 -17.63 2.96 2.56
C ASN A 370 -17.38 1.98 1.41
N PHE A 371 -16.76 0.82 1.68
CA PHE A 371 -16.53 -0.17 0.64
C PHE A 371 -17.80 -0.96 0.34
N THR A 372 -17.99 -1.29 -0.94
CA THR A 372 -19.15 -2.04 -1.45
C THR A 372 -18.77 -3.42 -1.96
N SER A 373 -17.47 -3.73 -2.03
CA SER A 373 -16.95 -5.02 -2.47
C SER A 373 -15.56 -5.29 -1.89
N LEU A 374 -15.26 -6.57 -1.66
CA LEU A 374 -13.92 -7.01 -1.26
C LEU A 374 -12.90 -6.76 -2.37
N GLU A 375 -11.69 -6.38 -1.96
CA GLU A 375 -10.55 -6.30 -2.85
C GLU A 375 -10.22 -7.66 -3.49
N GLN A 376 -9.80 -7.62 -4.75
CA GLN A 376 -9.34 -8.80 -5.48
C GLN A 376 -8.18 -9.51 -4.77
N GLY A 377 -7.29 -8.77 -4.11
CA GLY A 377 -6.15 -9.32 -3.37
C GLY A 377 -6.57 -10.28 -2.27
N LEU A 378 -7.59 -9.94 -1.46
CA LEU A 378 -8.12 -10.82 -0.43
C LEU A 378 -8.80 -12.06 -1.02
N ARG A 379 -9.60 -11.89 -2.08
CA ARG A 379 -10.24 -13.03 -2.77
C ARG A 379 -9.21 -14.05 -3.27
N LEU A 380 -8.23 -13.57 -4.03
CA LEU A 380 -7.16 -14.42 -4.54
C LEU A 380 -6.32 -15.04 -3.42
N PHE A 381 -6.08 -14.32 -2.32
CA PHE A 381 -5.39 -14.90 -1.17
C PHE A 381 -6.18 -16.07 -0.56
N MET A 382 -7.49 -15.90 -0.37
CA MET A 382 -8.37 -16.95 0.15
C MET A 382 -8.45 -18.16 -0.78
N ASP A 383 -8.52 -17.95 -2.09
CA ASP A 383 -8.51 -19.04 -3.09
C ASP A 383 -7.23 -19.89 -3.01
N ASN A 384 -6.11 -19.29 -2.59
CA ASN A 384 -4.82 -19.97 -2.45
C ASN A 384 -4.59 -20.50 -1.03
N LEU A 385 -5.44 -20.21 -0.05
CA LEU A 385 -5.22 -20.55 1.35
C LEU A 385 -5.36 -22.06 1.61
N LEU A 386 -6.37 -22.72 1.03
CA LEU A 386 -6.55 -24.17 1.18
C LEU A 386 -5.41 -24.99 0.56
N PRO A 387 -4.97 -24.72 -0.70
CA PRO A 387 -3.78 -25.37 -1.25
C PRO A 387 -2.52 -25.15 -0.41
N VAL A 388 -2.33 -23.95 0.13
CA VAL A 388 -1.20 -23.65 1.03
C VAL A 388 -1.29 -24.47 2.32
N LEU A 389 -2.48 -24.59 2.91
CA LEU A 389 -2.71 -25.39 4.11
C LEU A 389 -2.39 -26.87 3.93
N GLU A 390 -2.55 -27.41 2.72
CA GLU A 390 -2.19 -28.79 2.40
C GLU A 390 -0.68 -29.00 2.34
N LEU A 391 0.09 -27.96 2.01
CA LEU A 391 1.56 -28.00 1.96
C LEU A 391 2.20 -27.91 3.34
N LEU A 392 1.50 -27.33 4.33
CA LEU A 392 1.98 -27.21 5.71
C LEU A 392 1.83 -28.52 6.52
N HIS A 393 1.48 -29.63 5.86
CA HIS A 393 1.21 -30.91 6.53
C HIS A 393 2.42 -31.60 7.12
#